data_AF-A0A4R7RP01-F1
#
_entry.id   AF-A0A4R7RP01-F1
#
_cell.length_a   1.000
_cell.length_b   1.000
_cell.length_c   1.000
_cell.angle_alpha   90.00
_cell.angle_beta   90.00
_cell.angle_gamma   90.00
#
_symmetry.space_group_name_H-M   'P 1'
#
loop_
_entity.id
_entity.type
_entity.pdbx_description
1 polymer ?
#
loop_
_entity_poly.entity_id
_entity_poly.type
_entity_poly.pdbx_seq_one_letter_code
_entity_poly.pdbx_strand_id
1 'polypeptide(L)'
;MKFVFQKQALEEYREAAAYIAETSEQNSRLFIERVEATIDYILKHPDSNIRGRHGTLRRKIHRQSHWIVNRRLPSDLDTVEIIAIAHERRGEGYWEDRFNKIHPL
;
A
#
# COMPACT_ATOMS: atom_id res chain seq x y z
N MET A 1 -9.85 -14.03 0.57
CA MET A 1 -8.72 -13.11 0.70
C MET A 1 -9.07 -11.91 1.55
N LYS A 2 -8.29 -11.71 2.60
CA LYS A 2 -8.36 -10.57 3.53
C LYS A 2 -7.07 -9.75 3.43
N PHE A 3 -7.02 -8.60 4.07
CA PHE A 3 -5.79 -7.81 4.15
C PHE A 3 -5.49 -7.35 5.57
N VAL A 4 -4.21 -7.04 5.79
CA VAL A 4 -3.72 -6.39 7.00
C VAL A 4 -2.80 -5.25 6.62
N PHE A 5 -2.80 -4.18 7.41
CA PHE A 5 -1.80 -3.12 7.30
C PHE A 5 -0.61 -3.42 8.19
N GLN A 6 0.59 -3.18 7.68
CA GLN A 6 1.68 -2.80 8.57
C GLN A 6 1.34 -1.46 9.22
N LYS A 7 1.73 -1.29 10.50
CA LYS A 7 1.44 -0.06 11.26
C LYS A 7 1.84 1.21 10.51
N GLN A 8 3.01 1.20 9.86
CA GLN A 8 3.51 2.35 9.10
C GLN A 8 2.69 2.63 7.83
N ALA A 9 2.19 1.60 7.15
CA ALA A 9 1.32 1.78 5.98
C ALA A 9 -0.01 2.45 6.36
N LEU A 10 -0.57 2.07 7.51
CA LEU A 10 -1.79 2.69 8.03
C LEU A 10 -1.56 4.15 8.41
N GLU A 11 -0.39 4.47 8.98
CA GLU A 11 -0.05 5.86 9.30
C GLU A 11 0.16 6.70 8.04
N GLU A 12 0.89 6.19 7.04
CA GLU A 12 1.08 6.88 5.75
C GLU A 12 -0.26 7.18 5.06
N TYR A 13 -1.20 6.24 5.13
CA TYR A 13 -2.54 6.45 4.60
C TYR A 13 -3.27 7.59 5.32
N ARG A 14 -3.23 7.61 6.65
CA ARG A 14 -3.85 8.65 7.48
C ARG A 14 -3.20 10.01 7.26
N GLU A 15 -1.87 10.08 7.27
CA GLU A 15 -1.10 11.30 7.01
C GLU A 15 -1.41 11.87 5.63
N ALA A 16 -1.45 11.03 4.58
CA ALA A 16 -1.78 11.48 3.24
C ALA A 16 -3.20 12.02 3.14
N ALA A 17 -4.19 11.33 3.74
CA ALA A 17 -5.57 11.79 3.75
C ALA A 17 -5.72 13.12 4.52
N ALA A 18 -5.06 13.25 5.67
CA ALA A 18 -5.06 14.47 6.48
C ALA A 18 -4.41 15.65 5.73
N TYR A 19 -3.23 15.44 5.16
CA TYR A 19 -2.52 16.46 4.38
C TYR A 19 -3.33 16.96 3.18
N ILE A 20 -4.00 16.06 2.46
CA ILE A 20 -4.87 16.46 1.35
C ILE A 20 -6.09 17.26 1.88
N ALA A 21 -6.64 16.88 3.04
CA ALA A 21 -7.79 17.54 3.64
C ALA A 21 -7.50 19.00 4.04
N GLU A 22 -6.25 19.34 4.38
CA GLU A 22 -5.83 20.72 4.67
C GLU A 22 -6.12 21.68 3.49
N THR A 23 -6.11 21.16 2.26
CA THR A 23 -6.39 21.95 1.04
C THR A 23 -7.77 21.70 0.46
N SER A 24 -8.29 20.48 0.56
CA SER A 24 -9.60 20.11 0.03
C SER A 24 -10.11 18.81 0.64
N GLU A 25 -11.18 18.89 1.42
CA GLU A 25 -11.88 17.72 1.97
C GLU A 25 -12.41 16.79 0.87
N GLN A 26 -12.88 17.35 -0.25
CA GLN A 26 -13.38 16.55 -1.37
C GLN A 26 -12.26 15.72 -1.98
N ASN A 27 -11.06 16.30 -2.16
CA ASN A 27 -9.91 15.55 -2.66
C ASN A 27 -9.44 14.49 -1.66
N SER A 28 -9.54 14.76 -0.35
CA SER A 28 -9.23 13.77 0.70
C SER A 28 -10.18 12.57 0.64
N ARG A 29 -11.49 12.82 0.51
CA ARG A 29 -12.50 11.76 0.31
C ARG A 29 -12.23 10.95 -0.96
N LEU A 30 -11.95 11.63 -2.08
CA LEU A 30 -11.58 10.95 -3.33
C LEU A 30 -10.29 10.13 -3.21
N PHE A 31 -9.32 10.58 -2.42
CA PHE A 31 -8.11 9.82 -2.15
C PHE A 31 -8.43 8.54 -1.37
N ILE A 32 -9.22 8.64 -0.29
CA ILE A 32 -9.69 7.51 0.52
C ILE A 32 -10.40 6.47 -0.34
N GLU A 33 -11.41 6.89 -1.11
CA GLU A 33 -12.18 6.01 -2.01
C GLU A 33 -11.27 5.30 -3.02
N ARG A 34 -10.24 5.99 -3.54
CA ARG A 34 -9.30 5.41 -4.50
C ARG A 34 -8.32 4.45 -3.85
N VAL A 35 -7.89 4.69 -2.61
CA VAL A 35 -7.08 3.75 -1.83
C VAL A 35 -7.89 2.46 -1.61
N GLU A 36 -9.11 2.58 -1.12
CA GLU A 36 -10.00 1.44 -0.85
C GLU A 36 -10.31 0.65 -2.13
N ALA A 37 -10.69 1.32 -3.22
CA ALA A 37 -10.91 0.66 -4.51
C ALA A 37 -9.64 -0.04 -5.04
N THR A 38 -8.46 0.51 -4.76
CA THR A 38 -7.19 -0.12 -5.15
C THR A 38 -6.90 -1.36 -4.29
N ILE A 39 -7.19 -1.32 -2.99
CA ILE A 39 -7.08 -2.49 -2.10
C ILE A 39 -8.05 -3.59 -2.55
N ASP A 40 -9.31 -3.25 -2.81
CA ASP A 40 -10.31 -4.19 -3.32
C ASP A 40 -9.87 -4.86 -4.63
N TYR A 41 -9.25 -4.10 -5.52
CA TYR A 41 -8.68 -4.65 -6.75
C TYR A 41 -7.54 -5.62 -6.45
N ILE A 42 -6.60 -5.24 -5.57
CA ILE A 42 -5.51 -6.13 -5.14
C ILE A 42 -6.10 -7.41 -4.53
N LEU A 43 -7.19 -7.29 -3.77
CA LEU A 43 -7.86 -8.43 -3.16
C LEU A 43 -8.53 -9.38 -4.17
N LYS A 44 -8.96 -8.88 -5.32
CA LYS A 44 -9.54 -9.69 -6.39
C LYS A 44 -8.47 -10.27 -7.32
N HIS A 45 -7.34 -9.59 -7.44
CA HIS A 45 -6.27 -9.92 -8.38
C HIS A 45 -4.88 -9.79 -7.73
N PRO A 46 -4.58 -10.61 -6.71
CA PRO A 46 -3.40 -10.45 -5.85
C PRO A 46 -2.10 -10.49 -6.63
N ASP A 47 -2.02 -11.32 -7.67
CA ASP A 47 -0.79 -11.59 -8.41
C ASP A 47 -0.66 -10.75 -9.70
N SER A 48 -1.61 -9.83 -9.97
CA SER A 48 -1.70 -9.02 -11.20
C SER A 48 -0.94 -7.67 -11.15
N ASN A 49 -0.19 -7.46 -10.08
CA ASN A 49 0.49 -6.21 -9.77
C ASN A 49 1.89 -6.15 -10.37
N ILE A 50 2.48 -4.94 -10.42
CA ILE A 50 3.86 -4.77 -10.88
C ILE A 50 4.78 -5.44 -9.86
N ARG A 51 5.65 -6.35 -10.31
CA ARG A 51 6.63 -7.02 -9.44
C ARG A 51 7.65 -6.01 -8.94
N GLY A 52 7.82 -5.95 -7.63
CA GLY A 52 8.88 -5.22 -6.95
C GLY A 52 9.99 -6.16 -6.46
N ARG A 53 10.90 -5.61 -5.66
CA ARG A 53 11.96 -6.39 -4.98
C ARG A 53 11.38 -7.12 -3.76
N HIS A 54 12.13 -8.10 -3.24
CA HIS A 54 11.78 -8.85 -2.01
C HIS A 54 10.39 -9.52 -2.02
N GLY A 55 9.96 -10.02 -3.19
CA GLY A 55 8.66 -10.68 -3.33
C GLY A 55 7.46 -9.73 -3.20
N THR A 56 7.68 -8.42 -3.28
CA THR A 56 6.59 -7.44 -3.24
C THR A 56 5.96 -7.21 -4.59
N LEU A 57 4.77 -6.64 -4.51
CA LEU A 57 3.92 -6.24 -5.59
C LEU A 57 3.51 -4.77 -5.39
N ARG A 58 3.37 -4.05 -6.49
CA ARG A 58 3.06 -2.62 -6.50
C ARG A 58 1.87 -2.33 -7.39
N ARG A 59 1.01 -1.45 -6.90
CA ARG A 59 -0.10 -0.88 -7.68
C ARG A 59 -0.17 0.62 -7.52
N LYS A 60 -0.25 1.33 -8.65
CA LYS A 60 -0.48 2.77 -8.66
C LYS A 60 -1.93 3.04 -8.27
N ILE A 61 -2.16 4.00 -7.38
CA ILE A 61 -3.52 4.47 -7.07
C ILE A 61 -3.96 5.39 -8.21
N HIS A 62 -5.10 5.07 -8.83
CA HIS A 62 -5.56 5.77 -10.02
C HIS A 62 -5.69 7.29 -9.79
N ARG A 63 -5.09 8.12 -10.66
CA ARG A 63 -5.12 9.59 -10.56
C ARG A 63 -4.62 10.16 -9.23
N GLN A 64 -3.78 9.42 -8.50
CA GLN A 64 -3.16 9.90 -7.27
C GLN A 64 -1.64 9.77 -7.38
N SER A 65 -0.89 10.63 -6.70
CA SER A 65 0.57 10.55 -6.66
C SER A 65 1.10 9.46 -5.70
N HIS A 66 0.27 8.48 -5.36
CA HIS A 66 0.57 7.43 -4.38
C HIS A 66 0.55 6.02 -4.98
N TRP A 67 1.28 5.11 -4.33
CA TRP A 67 1.39 3.70 -4.67
C TRP A 67 1.06 2.84 -3.45
N ILE A 68 0.44 1.68 -3.68
CA ILE A 68 0.30 0.62 -2.68
C ILE A 68 1.36 -0.44 -2.93
N VAL A 69 2.18 -0.71 -1.92
CA VAL A 69 3.12 -1.83 -1.89
C VAL A 69 2.52 -2.94 -1.05
N ASN A 70 2.47 -4.15 -1.59
CA ASN A 70 1.84 -5.29 -0.94
C ASN A 70 2.60 -6.59 -1.21
N ARG A 71 2.25 -7.63 -0.45
CA ARG A 71 2.63 -9.03 -0.73
C ARG A 71 1.60 -9.96 -0.12
N ARG A 72 1.59 -11.23 -0.52
CA ARG A 72 0.92 -12.28 0.28
C ARG A 72 1.73 -12.57 1.53
N LEU A 73 1.08 -12.74 2.68
CA LEU A 73 1.77 -13.18 3.88
C LEU A 73 2.30 -14.61 3.67
N PRO A 74 3.59 -14.86 3.90
CA PRO A 74 4.14 -16.21 3.75
C PRO A 74 3.48 -17.24 4.69
N SER A 75 3.02 -16.80 5.87
CA SER A 75 2.34 -17.65 6.86
C SER A 75 0.85 -17.88 6.57
N ASP A 76 0.22 -17.04 5.74
CA ASP A 76 -1.20 -17.13 5.38
C ASP A 76 -1.40 -16.55 3.98
N LEU A 77 -1.42 -17.43 2.96
CA LEU A 77 -1.52 -17.03 1.56
C LEU A 77 -2.88 -16.42 1.19
N ASP A 78 -3.92 -16.53 2.02
CA ASP A 78 -5.20 -15.83 1.86
C ASP A 78 -5.18 -14.42 2.50
N THR A 79 -4.04 -13.98 3.01
CA THR A 79 -3.84 -12.62 3.51
C THR A 79 -2.88 -11.83 2.63
N VAL A 80 -3.34 -10.65 2.18
CA VAL A 80 -2.46 -9.63 1.62
C VAL A 80 -1.98 -8.70 2.72
N GLU A 81 -0.68 -8.58 2.88
CA GLU A 81 -0.07 -7.56 3.73
C GLU A 81 0.16 -6.29 2.91
N ILE A 82 -0.41 -5.18 3.35
CA ILE A 82 -0.15 -3.84 2.83
C ILE A 82 1.03 -3.24 3.60
N ILE A 83 2.14 -3.04 2.90
CA ILE A 83 3.44 -2.69 3.49
C ILE A 83 3.67 -1.18 3.47
N ALA A 84 3.17 -0.50 2.43
CA ALA A 84 3.28 0.94 2.30
C ALA A 84 2.15 1.51 1.44
N ILE A 85 1.72 2.74 1.76
CA ILE A 85 0.91 3.61 0.92
C ILE A 85 1.69 4.91 0.75
N ALA A 86 2.58 4.94 -0.24
CA ALA A 86 3.62 5.95 -0.31
C ALA A 86 3.49 6.86 -1.54
N HIS A 87 3.79 8.14 -1.34
CA HIS A 87 3.91 9.11 -2.43
C HIS A 87 5.07 8.72 -3.36
N GLU A 88 4.90 8.87 -4.67
CA GLU A 88 5.86 8.43 -5.70
C GLU A 88 7.24 9.08 -5.58
N ARG A 89 7.31 10.26 -4.94
CA ARG A 89 8.55 10.99 -4.66
C ARG A 89 9.40 10.36 -3.54
N ARG A 90 8.85 9.49 -2.68
CA ARG A 90 9.63 8.83 -1.61
C ARG A 90 10.60 7.76 -2.15
N GLY A 91 10.46 7.35 -3.42
CA GLY A 91 11.37 6.41 -4.08
C GLY A 91 11.26 4.97 -3.53
N GLU A 92 11.85 4.01 -4.24
CA GLU A 92 11.75 2.59 -3.88
C GLU A 92 12.47 2.24 -2.56
N GLY A 93 13.55 2.94 -2.24
CA GLY A 93 14.37 2.70 -1.04
C GLY A 93 13.65 2.96 0.28
N TYR A 94 12.61 3.79 0.30
CA TYR A 94 11.95 4.22 1.55
C TYR A 94 11.28 3.09 2.33
N TRP A 95 10.82 2.04 1.64
CA TRP A 95 10.20 0.87 2.27
C TRP A 95 11.09 -0.38 2.17
N GLU A 96 12.29 -0.30 1.59
CA GLU A 96 13.22 -1.43 1.43
C GLU A 96 13.66 -2.02 2.77
N ASP A 97 13.97 -1.16 3.75
CA ASP A 97 14.38 -1.57 5.09
C ASP A 97 13.29 -2.33 5.86
N ARG A 98 12.03 -2.21 5.43
CA ARG A 98 10.88 -2.89 6.05
C ARG A 98 10.80 -4.36 5.66
N PHE A 99 11.52 -4.77 4.61
CA PHE A 99 11.57 -6.17 4.17
C PHE A 99 12.55 -7.02 4.97
N ASN A 100 13.52 -6.39 5.65
CA ASN A 100 14.59 -7.08 6.39
C ASN A 100 14.17 -7.65 7.76
N LYS A 101 12.92 -7.45 8.20
CA LYS A 101 12.39 -8.05 9.44
C LYS A 101 11.62 -9.36 9.22
N ILE A 102 11.98 -10.13 8.20
CA ILE A 102 11.58 -11.54 8.14
C ILE A 102 12.64 -12.28 8.97
N HIS A 103 12.24 -12.75 10.16
CA HIS A 103 13.03 -13.70 10.94
C HIS A 103 13.53 -14.83 10.00
N PRO A 104 14.82 -15.18 10.03
CA PRO A 104 15.24 -16.45 9.46
C PRO A 104 14.48 -17.56 10.22
N LEU A 105 13.86 -18.46 9.46
CA LEU A 105 13.40 -19.75 9.97
C LEU A 105 14.61 -20.53 10.51
#